data_AF-A0A3S2VJT6-F1
#
_entry.id   AF-A0A3S2VJT6-F1
#
_cell.length_a   1.000
_cell.length_b   1.000
_cell.length_c   1.000
_cell.angle_alpha   90.00
_cell.angle_beta   90.00
_cell.angle_gamma   90.00
#
_symmetry.space_group_name_H-M   'P 1'
#
loop_
_entity.id
_entity.type
_entity.pdbx_description
1 polymer ?
#
loop_
_entity_poly.entity_id
_entity_poly.type
_entity_poly.pdbx_seq_one_letter_code
_entity_poly.pdbx_strand_id
1 'polypeptide(L)' 'MWRLPVEAPFKQDIELAVIDDEGVHALVFPCQRLVNGWINAVTGEMLDIHPTHWRPWQIDRCDVSGLQ' A
#
# COMPACT_ATOMS: atom_id res chain seq x y z
N MET A 1 13.37 0.73 -0.42
CA MET A 1 13.68 0.48 1.01
C MET A 1 12.39 0.62 1.81
N TRP A 2 12.17 -0.25 2.79
CA TRP A 2 10.99 -0.23 3.68
C TRP A 2 11.12 0.88 4.74
N ARG A 3 9.99 1.42 5.19
CA ARG A 3 9.85 2.54 6.14
C ARG A 3 8.73 2.27 7.14
N LEU A 4 8.65 3.04 8.22
CA LEU A 4 7.65 2.83 9.28
C LEU A 4 6.26 3.31 8.84
N PRO A 5 5.15 2.63 9.20
CA PRO A 5 3.80 2.97 8.74
C PRO A 5 3.37 4.40 9.07
N VAL A 6 3.84 4.94 10.19
CA VAL A 6 3.62 6.32 10.63
C VAL A 6 4.22 7.37 9.69
N GLU A 7 5.24 7.02 8.91
CA GLU A 7 5.89 7.91 7.94
C GLU A 7 5.20 7.87 6.56
N ALA A 8 4.21 6.99 6.38
CA ALA A 8 3.59 6.83 5.08
C ALA A 8 2.80 8.09 4.69
N PRO A 9 2.96 8.56 3.44
CA PRO A 9 2.22 9.70 2.91
C PRO A 9 0.73 9.40 2.82
N PHE A 10 -0.09 10.44 3.02
CA PHE A 10 -1.53 10.34 2.82
C PHE A 10 -1.89 10.33 1.34
N LYS A 11 -2.87 9.50 0.96
CA LYS A 11 -3.44 9.43 -0.40
C LYS A 11 -2.41 9.21 -1.52
N GLN A 12 -1.30 8.54 -1.22
CA GLN A 12 -0.31 8.13 -2.19
C GLN A 12 -0.24 6.61 -2.21
N ASP A 13 -0.17 6.05 -3.42
CA ASP A 13 -0.08 4.61 -3.63
C ASP A 13 1.25 4.09 -3.07
N ILE A 14 1.13 3.18 -2.12
CA ILE A 14 2.23 2.52 -1.45
C ILE A 14 1.99 1.02 -1.42
N GLU A 15 3.07 0.28 -1.27
CA GLU A 15 3.02 -1.13 -0.91
C GLU A 15 3.12 -1.23 0.61
N LEU A 16 2.15 -1.88 1.23
CA LEU A 16 2.12 -2.14 2.67
C LEU A 16 2.61 -3.56 2.96
N ALA A 17 3.42 -3.70 4.00
CA ALA A 17 3.69 -4.99 4.63
C ALA A 17 2.83 -5.13 5.88
N VAL A 18 2.18 -6.27 6.04
CA VAL A 18 1.38 -6.63 7.21
C VAL A 18 2.01 -7.84 7.91
N ILE A 19 1.58 -8.11 9.13
CA ILE A 19 1.97 -9.29 9.89
C ILE A 19 0.75 -10.12 10.24
N ASP A 20 0.83 -11.42 9.99
CA ASP A 20 -0.17 -12.42 10.36
C ASP A 20 0.50 -13.67 10.98
N ASP A 21 -0.24 -14.78 11.10
CA ASP A 21 0.25 -16.05 11.64
C ASP A 21 1.42 -16.66 10.83
N GLU A 22 1.57 -16.30 9.55
CA GLU A 22 2.66 -16.76 8.67
C GLU A 22 3.87 -15.81 8.71
N GLY A 23 3.71 -14.63 9.33
CA GLY A 23 4.76 -13.63 9.52
C GLY A 23 4.54 -12.38 8.68
N VAL A 24 5.64 -11.70 8.33
CA VAL A 24 5.57 -10.42 7.62
C VAL A 24 5.53 -10.65 6.11
N HIS A 25 4.48 -10.14 5.45
CA HIS A 25 4.33 -10.23 4.00
C HIS A 25 3.82 -8.90 3.41
N ALA A 26 4.15 -8.65 2.15
CA ALA A 26 3.71 -7.46 1.41
C ALA A 26 2.37 -7.69 0.71
N LEU A 27 1.48 -6.71 0.75
CA LEU A 27 0.23 -6.73 -0.01
C LEU A 27 0.53 -6.56 -1.50
N VAL A 28 -0.14 -7.37 -2.32
CA VAL A 28 0.06 -7.44 -3.77
C VAL A 28 -0.77 -6.41 -4.55
N PHE A 29 -1.27 -5.38 -3.87
CA PHE A 29 -2.06 -4.30 -4.44
C PHE A 29 -1.67 -2.95 -3.80
N PRO A 30 -1.84 -1.82 -4.52
CA PRO A 30 -1.53 -0.53 -3.97
C PRO A 30 -2.49 -0.19 -2.82
N CYS A 31 -1.96 0.39 -1.75
CA CYS A 31 -2.72 0.89 -0.62
C CYS A 31 -2.51 2.39 -0.46
N GLN A 32 -3.43 3.06 0.22
CA GLN A 32 -3.28 4.46 0.60
C GLN A 32 -3.54 4.64 2.09
N ARG A 33 -2.77 5.53 2.71
CA ARG A 33 -3.06 6.02 4.06
C ARG A 33 -4.15 7.08 4.04
N LEU A 34 -5.17 6.89 4.87
CA LEU A 34 -6.18 7.89 5.21
C LEU A 34 -6.04 8.29 6.69
N VAL A 35 -6.83 9.28 7.09
CA VAL A 35 -6.89 9.75 8.50
C VAL A 35 -7.36 8.64 9.44
N ASN A 36 -8.25 7.77 8.98
CA ASN A 36 -8.90 6.72 9.77
C ASN A 36 -8.33 5.31 9.54
N GLY A 37 -7.27 5.15 8.73
CA GLY A 37 -6.69 3.84 8.47
C GLY A 37 -6.09 3.72 7.07
N TRP A 38 -6.24 2.53 6.50
CA TRP A 38 -5.69 2.17 5.20
C TRP A 38 -6.79 1.71 4.27
N ILE A 39 -6.66 2.04 3.00
CA ILE A 39 -7.59 1.56 1.98
C ILE A 39 -6.83 0.83 0.88
N ASN A 40 -7.52 -0.09 0.21
CA ASN A 40 -7.11 -0.56 -1.10
C ASN A 40 -7.26 0.60 -2.09
N ALA A 41 -6.18 0.99 -2.76
CA ALA A 41 -6.20 2.12 -3.69
C ALA A 41 -6.97 1.81 -4.99
N VAL A 42 -7.14 0.53 -5.33
CA VAL A 42 -7.87 0.07 -6.51
C VAL A 42 -9.37 0.04 -6.27
N THR A 43 -9.82 -0.53 -5.14
CA THR A 43 -11.25 -0.71 -4.85
C THR A 43 -11.83 0.38 -3.95
N GLY A 44 -10.99 1.10 -3.21
CA GLY A 44 -11.41 2.09 -2.20
C GLY A 44 -11.89 1.47 -0.89
N GLU A 45 -11.80 0.15 -0.73
CA GLU A 45 -12.27 -0.55 0.47
C GLU A 45 -11.34 -0.32 1.66
N MET A 46 -11.93 -0.18 2.85
CA MET A 46 -11.19 -0.07 4.11
C MET A 46 -10.51 -1.39 4.46
N LEU A 47 -9.23 -1.32 4.82
CA LEU A 47 -8.44 -2.47 5.23
C LEU A 47 -8.35 -2.51 6.75
N ASP A 48 -8.82 -3.61 7.35
CA ASP A 48 -8.64 -3.91 8.76
C ASP A 48 -7.34 -4.71 8.95
N ILE A 49 -6.22 -3.99 8.96
CA ILE A 49 -4.86 -4.56 8.97
C ILE A 49 -3.95 -3.85 9.97
N HIS A 50 -2.93 -4.58 10.43
CA HIS A 50 -1.84 -4.05 11.24
C HIS A 50 -0.55 -4.00 10.41
N PRO A 51 -0.28 -2.89 9.70
CA PRO A 51 0.92 -2.80 8.89
C PRO A 51 2.17 -2.71 9.75
N THR A 52 3.23 -3.38 9.31
CA THR A 52 4.56 -3.31 9.93
C THR A 52 5.46 -2.31 9.23
N HIS A 53 5.38 -2.22 7.91
CA HIS A 53 6.22 -1.35 7.09
C HIS A 53 5.50 -0.90 5.82
N TRP A 54 6.06 0.11 5.14
CA TRP A 54 5.63 0.51 3.79
C TRP A 54 6.81 0.82 2.88
N ARG A 55 6.56 0.85 1.58
CA ARG A 55 7.46 1.44 0.57
C ARG A 55 6.64 2.04 -0.58
N PRO A 56 7.22 2.92 -1.41
CA PRO A 56 6.51 3.40 -2.60
C PRO A 56 6.04 2.23 -3.45
N TRP A 57 4.79 2.28 -3.92
CA TRP A 57 4.26 1.27 -4.83
C TRP A 57 5.13 1.27 -6.09
N GLN A 58 5.77 0.13 -6.36
CA GLN A 58 6.54 -0.02 -7.59
C GLN A 58 5.53 -0.32 -8.69
N ILE A 59 5.11 0.72 -9.41
CA ILE A 59 4.42 0.52 -10.68
C ILE A 59 5.43 -0.19 -11.57
N ASP A 60 5.33 -1.51 -11.70
CA ASP A 60 5.81 -2.15 -12.92
C ASP A 60 5.07 -1.43 -14.04
N ARG A 61 5.80 -0.56 -14.75
CA ARG A 61 5.30 0.09 -15.96
C ARG A 61 5.11 -0.98 -17.02
N CYS A 62 4.17 -1.90 -16.83
CA CYS A 62 3.50 -2.52 -17.95
C CYS A 62 2.40 -1.56 -18.38
N ASP A 63 2.86 -0.57 -19.15
CA ASP A 63 2.15 0.29 -20.08
C ASP A 63 0.73 0.75 -19.70
N VAL A 64 0.62 2.02 -19.33
CA VAL A 64 -0.52 2.84 -19.76
C VAL A 64 0.04 4.06 -20.47
N SER A 65 0.81 3.82 -21.53
CA SER A 65 1.09 4.81 -22.58
C SER A 65 -0.06 4.79 -23.60
N GLY A 66 -1.30 4.67 -23.11
CA GLY A 66 -2.46 4.25 -23.90
C GLY A 66 -3.62 5.24 -23.91
N LEU A 67 -3.40 6.52 -23.61
CA LEU A 67 -4.38 7.59 -23.84
C LEU A 67 -3.66 8.89 -24.24
N GLN A 68 -3.21 8.95 -25.50
CA GLN A 68 -3.08 10.21 -26.25
C GLN A 68 -3.89 10.09 -27.54
#